data_AF-A6LTV3-F1
#
_entry.id   AF-A6LTV3-F1
#
_cell.length_a   1.000
_cell.length_b   1.000
_cell.length_c   1.000
_cell.angle_alpha   90.00
_cell.angle_beta   90.00
_cell.angle_gamma   90.00
#
_symmetry.space_group_name_H-M   'P 1'
#
loop_
_entity.id
_entity.type
_entity.pdbx_description
1 polymer ?
#
loop_
_entity_poly.entity_id
_entity_poly.type
_entity_poly.pdbx_seq_one_letter_code
_entity_poly.pdbx_strand_id
1 'polypeptide(L)'
;MLDKIHNIEEQLLRENKHYIYANMTREFYQKFINIKQKLSLEYNSYEKIQKLLKVAENNQLLNKEYKCIKKLDKYEYDLEKLSISIIIFAALTLESYIYDYGARKLGDSFMKNHLDKLDPISKVVIIVELATQKKFPKDRRVYGLIKELNKSRNSLVHYKSSKKNLDNVASDLVKNDGELIDFMKKADQAYQALIELANTIENLDQSENVKFALGMDI
;
A
#
# COMPACT_ATOMS: atom_id res chain seq x y z
N MET A 1 -14.79 -22.51 -22.10
CA MET A 1 -15.03 -21.30 -22.93
C MET A 1 -14.82 -20.05 -22.10
N LEU A 2 -15.40 -19.99 -20.89
CA LEU A 2 -15.12 -18.96 -19.88
C LEU A 2 -13.63 -18.82 -19.54
N ASP A 3 -12.91 -19.93 -19.28
CA ASP A 3 -11.45 -19.87 -18.99
C ASP A 3 -10.61 -19.30 -20.14
N LYS A 4 -11.05 -19.47 -21.39
CA LYS A 4 -10.35 -18.91 -22.55
C LYS A 4 -10.62 -17.42 -22.71
N ILE A 5 -11.83 -16.96 -22.39
CA ILE A 5 -12.19 -15.53 -22.43
C ILE A 5 -11.45 -14.79 -21.30
N HIS A 6 -11.45 -15.35 -20.09
CA HIS A 6 -10.73 -14.80 -18.95
C HIS A 6 -9.22 -14.65 -19.21
N ASN A 7 -8.61 -15.64 -19.88
CA ASN A 7 -7.18 -15.62 -20.22
C ASN A 7 -6.84 -14.57 -21.31
N ILE A 8 -7.78 -14.28 -22.22
CA ILE A 8 -7.61 -13.21 -23.24
C ILE A 8 -7.77 -11.83 -22.60
N GLU A 9 -8.74 -11.65 -21.70
CA GLU A 9 -8.95 -10.40 -20.97
C GLU A 9 -7.77 -10.07 -20.05
N GLU A 10 -7.22 -11.06 -19.34
CA GLU A 10 -5.96 -10.88 -18.60
C GLU A 10 -4.80 -10.49 -19.52
N GLN A 11 -4.69 -11.09 -20.70
CA GLN A 11 -3.59 -10.81 -21.62
C GLN A 11 -3.66 -9.38 -22.16
N LEU A 12 -4.86 -8.86 -22.42
CA LEU A 12 -5.09 -7.47 -22.82
C LEU A 12 -4.84 -6.48 -21.66
N LEU A 13 -5.22 -6.84 -20.43
CA LEU A 13 -4.96 -6.01 -19.25
C LEU A 13 -3.47 -5.90 -18.91
N ARG A 14 -2.65 -6.90 -19.24
CA ARG A 14 -1.19 -6.85 -19.02
C ARG A 14 -0.49 -5.74 -19.81
N GLU A 15 -1.14 -5.17 -20.82
CA GLU A 15 -0.64 -4.00 -21.55
C GLU A 15 -1.00 -2.67 -20.84
N ASN A 16 -1.97 -2.70 -19.93
CA ASN A 16 -2.39 -1.54 -19.15
C ASN A 16 -1.52 -1.30 -17.93
N LYS A 17 -0.92 -0.10 -17.85
CA LYS A 17 -0.04 0.28 -16.74
C LYS A 17 -0.71 0.20 -15.38
N HIS A 18 -1.99 0.58 -15.28
CA HIS A 18 -2.73 0.51 -14.02
C HIS A 18 -2.86 -0.92 -13.49
N TYR A 19 -3.06 -1.90 -14.36
CA TYR A 19 -3.12 -3.32 -13.99
C TYR A 19 -1.75 -3.83 -13.51
N ILE A 20 -0.67 -3.46 -14.20
CA ILE A 20 0.70 -3.79 -13.78
C ILE A 20 0.97 -3.24 -12.38
N TYR A 21 0.70 -1.96 -12.15
CA TYR A 21 0.92 -1.33 -10.84
C TYR A 21 0.03 -1.92 -9.74
N ALA A 22 -1.21 -2.27 -10.06
CA ALA A 22 -2.13 -2.89 -9.11
C ALA A 22 -1.64 -4.28 -8.70
N ASN A 23 -1.16 -5.08 -9.66
CA ASN A 23 -0.55 -6.38 -9.39
C ASN A 23 0.71 -6.26 -8.53
N MET A 24 1.61 -5.32 -8.85
CA MET A 24 2.78 -5.06 -8.01
C MET A 24 2.38 -4.68 -6.58
N THR A 25 1.40 -3.77 -6.44
CA THR A 25 0.86 -3.38 -5.14
C THR A 25 0.33 -4.59 -4.36
N ARG A 26 -0.46 -5.45 -5.01
CA ARG A 26 -1.04 -6.67 -4.43
C ARG A 26 0.04 -7.66 -4.00
N GLU A 27 1.01 -7.94 -4.86
CA GLU A 27 2.11 -8.86 -4.54
C GLU A 27 2.95 -8.37 -3.36
N PHE A 28 3.26 -7.07 -3.31
CA PHE A 28 3.96 -6.49 -2.17
C PHE A 28 3.12 -6.53 -0.91
N TYR A 29 1.82 -6.28 -1.01
CA TYR A 29 0.90 -6.34 0.13
C TYR A 29 0.76 -7.76 0.70
N GLN A 30 0.71 -8.79 -0.16
CA GLN A 30 0.72 -10.19 0.28
C GLN A 30 2.02 -10.55 1.02
N LYS A 31 3.17 -10.15 0.46
CA LYS A 31 4.47 -10.32 1.13
C LYS A 31 4.50 -9.58 2.47
N PHE A 32 3.97 -8.36 2.50
CA PHE A 32 3.89 -7.52 3.70
C PHE A 32 3.09 -8.20 4.82
N ILE A 33 1.90 -8.73 4.54
CA ILE A 33 1.11 -9.48 5.52
C ILE A 33 1.91 -10.68 6.06
N ASN A 34 2.54 -11.44 5.18
CA ASN A 34 3.31 -12.63 5.57
C ASN A 34 4.48 -12.28 6.48
N ILE A 35 5.21 -11.19 6.19
CA ILE A 35 6.32 -10.74 7.05
C ILE A 35 5.78 -10.16 8.36
N LYS A 36 4.69 -9.40 8.35
CA LYS A 36 4.04 -8.86 9.57
C LYS A 36 3.65 -9.97 10.55
N GLN A 37 3.12 -11.09 10.04
CA GLN A 37 2.83 -12.27 10.85
C GLN A 37 4.10 -12.91 11.42
N LYS A 38 5.15 -13.09 10.60
CA LYS A 38 6.45 -13.64 11.06
C LYS A 38 7.10 -12.76 12.12
N LEU A 39 7.06 -11.44 11.95
CA LEU A 39 7.57 -10.47 12.91
C LEU A 39 6.87 -10.64 14.26
N SER A 40 5.53 -10.70 14.27
CA SER A 40 4.76 -10.90 15.51
C SER A 40 5.10 -12.21 16.23
N LEU A 41 5.25 -13.32 15.49
CA LEU A 41 5.67 -14.60 16.07
C LEU A 41 7.08 -14.56 16.65
N GLU A 42 8.01 -13.87 15.99
CA GLU A 42 9.38 -13.73 16.47
C GLU A 42 9.45 -12.81 17.70
N TYR A 43 8.66 -11.72 17.75
CA TYR A 43 8.53 -10.87 18.95
C TYR A 43 8.03 -11.65 20.16
N ASN A 44 6.98 -12.46 19.99
CA ASN A 44 6.49 -13.33 21.06
C ASN A 44 7.55 -14.33 21.56
N SER A 45 8.42 -14.79 20.66
CA SER A 45 9.53 -15.69 21.01
C SER A 45 10.63 -14.95 21.78
N TYR A 46 10.96 -13.74 21.34
CA TYR A 46 11.91 -12.86 22.02
C TYR A 46 11.46 -12.51 23.44
N GLU A 47 10.19 -12.11 23.65
CA GLU A 47 9.67 -11.81 24.99
C GLU A 47 9.77 -12.99 25.96
N LYS A 48 9.53 -14.21 25.47
CA LYS A 48 9.68 -15.43 26.28
C LYS A 48 11.14 -15.64 26.68
N ILE A 49 12.08 -15.45 25.77
CA ILE A 49 13.52 -15.56 26.04
C ILE A 49 13.95 -14.51 27.06
N GLN A 50 13.53 -13.25 26.90
CA GLN A 50 13.78 -12.16 27.84
C GLN A 50 13.30 -12.49 29.25
N LYS A 51 12.10 -13.05 29.39
CA LYS A 51 11.56 -13.47 30.69
C LYS A 51 12.41 -14.56 31.35
N LEU A 52 12.91 -15.52 30.57
CA LEU A 52 13.76 -16.59 31.08
C LEU A 52 15.15 -16.11 31.51
N LEU A 53 15.76 -15.21 30.72
CA LEU A 53 17.08 -14.64 31.03
C LEU A 53 17.09 -13.82 32.32
N LYS A 54 15.98 -13.17 32.68
CA LYS A 54 15.83 -12.46 33.96
C LYS A 54 15.91 -13.38 35.19
N VAL A 55 15.66 -14.68 35.02
CA VAL A 55 15.62 -15.67 36.11
C VAL A 55 16.86 -16.57 36.09
N ALA A 56 17.52 -16.71 34.95
CA ALA A 56 18.76 -17.49 34.82
C ALA A 56 19.67 -16.94 33.72
N GLU A 57 20.88 -16.52 34.10
CA GLU A 57 21.93 -16.22 33.12
C GLU A 57 22.44 -17.53 32.51
N ASN A 58 22.16 -17.72 31.22
CA ASN A 58 22.50 -18.94 30.50
C ASN A 58 22.99 -18.60 29.10
N ASN A 59 24.25 -18.95 28.79
CA ASN A 59 24.90 -18.71 27.49
C ASN A 59 24.11 -19.29 26.30
N GLN A 60 23.36 -20.38 26.49
CA GLN A 60 22.49 -20.91 25.44
C GLN A 60 21.26 -20.02 25.18
N LEU A 61 20.71 -19.41 26.23
CA LEU A 61 19.58 -18.46 26.10
C LEU A 61 20.04 -17.15 25.45
N LEU A 62 21.21 -16.63 25.84
CA LEU A 62 21.85 -15.45 25.21
C LEU A 62 22.06 -15.66 23.71
N ASN A 63 22.54 -16.84 23.31
CA ASN A 63 22.70 -17.19 21.89
C ASN A 63 21.36 -17.26 21.13
N LYS A 64 20.27 -17.68 21.78
CA LYS A 64 18.93 -17.70 21.17
C LYS A 64 18.38 -16.28 21.02
N GLU A 65 18.54 -15.45 22.04
CA GLU A 65 18.16 -14.03 22.04
C GLU A 65 18.82 -13.29 20.87
N TYR A 66 20.13 -13.42 20.72
CA TYR A 66 20.88 -12.79 19.62
C TYR A 66 20.34 -13.19 18.24
N LYS A 67 19.99 -14.48 18.06
CA LYS A 67 19.39 -14.96 16.80
C LYS A 67 17.99 -14.38 16.57
N CYS A 68 17.18 -14.21 17.61
CA CYS A 68 15.87 -13.57 17.51
C CYS A 68 16.00 -12.10 17.09
N ILE A 69 16.86 -11.33 17.77
CA ILE A 69 17.11 -9.91 17.44
C ILE A 69 17.48 -9.76 15.96
N LYS A 70 18.44 -10.55 15.47
CA LYS A 70 18.86 -10.49 14.06
C LYS A 70 17.72 -10.75 13.07
N LYS A 71 16.74 -11.57 13.42
CA LYS A 71 15.57 -11.81 12.57
C LYS A 71 14.55 -10.69 12.67
N LEU A 72 14.35 -10.13 13.86
CA LEU A 72 13.48 -8.96 14.06
C LEU A 72 13.97 -7.81 13.18
N ASP A 73 15.24 -7.44 13.29
CA ASP A 73 15.87 -6.39 12.46
C ASP A 73 15.63 -6.63 10.96
N LYS A 74 15.77 -7.88 10.52
CA LYS A 74 15.54 -8.25 9.12
C LYS A 74 14.08 -8.04 8.71
N TYR A 75 13.14 -8.52 9.52
CA TYR A 75 11.71 -8.40 9.22
C TYR A 75 11.23 -6.95 9.24
N GLU A 76 11.73 -6.14 10.17
CA GLU A 76 11.43 -4.70 10.24
C GLU A 76 11.91 -3.97 8.99
N TYR A 77 13.15 -4.23 8.57
CA TYR A 77 13.72 -3.69 7.34
C TYR A 77 12.94 -4.13 6.09
N ASP A 78 12.55 -5.40 6.00
CA ASP A 78 11.75 -5.92 4.89
C ASP A 78 10.35 -5.27 4.87
N LEU A 79 9.72 -5.04 6.03
CA LEU A 79 8.43 -4.37 6.14
C LEU A 79 8.49 -2.91 5.72
N GLU A 80 9.51 -2.16 6.12
CA GLU A 80 9.69 -0.77 5.72
C GLU A 80 9.76 -0.64 4.19
N LYS A 81 10.61 -1.47 3.55
CA LYS A 81 10.72 -1.54 2.09
C LYS A 81 9.41 -1.88 1.40
N LEU A 82 8.71 -2.89 1.91
CA LEU A 82 7.42 -3.30 1.36
C LEU A 82 6.39 -2.19 1.51
N SER A 83 6.34 -1.52 2.66
CA SER A 83 5.45 -0.39 2.92
C SER A 83 5.65 0.75 1.93
N ILE A 84 6.90 1.17 1.71
CA ILE A 84 7.24 2.20 0.72
C ILE A 84 6.77 1.76 -0.67
N SER A 85 7.05 0.51 -1.05
CA SER A 85 6.67 -0.03 -2.36
C SER A 85 5.15 -0.03 -2.56
N ILE A 86 4.39 -0.47 -1.55
CA ILE A 86 2.92 -0.49 -1.58
C ILE A 86 2.38 0.92 -1.77
N ILE A 87 2.88 1.91 -1.02
CA ILE A 87 2.43 3.31 -1.12
C ILE A 87 2.68 3.86 -2.53
N ILE A 88 3.88 3.65 -3.08
CA ILE A 88 4.25 4.15 -4.41
C ILE A 88 3.38 3.52 -5.49
N PHE A 89 3.33 2.18 -5.53
CA PHE A 89 2.58 1.49 -6.58
C PHE A 89 1.07 1.71 -6.44
N ALA A 90 0.52 1.83 -5.22
CA ALA A 90 -0.88 2.18 -5.05
C ALA A 90 -1.21 3.58 -5.61
N ALA A 91 -0.34 4.57 -5.38
CA ALA A 91 -0.53 5.90 -5.95
C ALA A 91 -0.45 5.88 -7.48
N LEU A 92 0.50 5.14 -8.06
CA LEU A 92 0.63 4.96 -9.51
C LEU A 92 -0.60 4.26 -10.10
N THR A 93 -1.10 3.21 -9.45
CA THR A 93 -2.33 2.53 -9.83
C THR A 93 -3.51 3.49 -9.85
N LEU A 94 -3.70 4.26 -8.77
CA LEU A 94 -4.79 5.24 -8.66
C LEU A 94 -4.76 6.24 -9.83
N GLU A 95 -3.61 6.87 -10.06
CA GLU A 95 -3.47 7.93 -11.07
C GLU A 95 -3.61 7.38 -12.49
N SER A 96 -3.04 6.21 -12.78
CA SER A 96 -3.14 5.60 -14.10
C SER A 96 -4.54 5.03 -14.38
N TYR A 97 -5.19 4.43 -13.36
CA TYR A 97 -6.55 3.91 -13.49
C TYR A 97 -7.54 5.04 -13.72
N ILE A 98 -7.49 6.11 -12.93
CA ILE A 98 -8.44 7.20 -13.07
C ILE A 98 -8.27 7.95 -14.40
N TYR A 99 -7.03 8.05 -14.89
CA TYR A 99 -6.78 8.60 -16.23
C TYR A 99 -7.45 7.74 -17.29
N ASP A 100 -7.20 6.42 -17.27
CA ASP A 100 -7.76 5.47 -18.23
C ASP A 100 -9.30 5.46 -18.20
N TYR A 101 -9.88 5.38 -17.00
CA TYR A 101 -11.33 5.46 -16.79
C TYR A 101 -11.91 6.74 -17.40
N GLY A 102 -11.31 7.89 -17.12
CA GLY A 102 -11.72 9.16 -17.69
C GLY A 102 -11.58 9.19 -19.22
N ALA A 103 -10.50 8.64 -19.78
CA ALA A 103 -10.27 8.61 -21.21
C ALA A 103 -11.32 7.74 -21.93
N ARG A 104 -11.71 6.60 -21.33
CA ARG A 104 -12.76 5.73 -21.85
C ARG A 104 -14.16 6.37 -21.79
N LYS A 105 -14.46 7.17 -20.76
CA LYS A 105 -15.80 7.75 -20.55
C LYS A 105 -15.98 9.15 -21.15
N LEU A 106 -14.94 9.97 -21.13
CA LEU A 106 -14.97 11.39 -21.52
C LEU A 106 -14.14 11.69 -22.78
N GLY A 107 -13.33 10.73 -23.23
CA GLY A 107 -12.42 10.88 -24.36
C GLY A 107 -11.03 11.34 -23.95
N ASP A 108 -9.99 10.75 -24.57
CA ASP A 108 -8.58 11.03 -24.26
C ASP A 108 -8.19 12.51 -24.47
N SER A 109 -8.71 13.15 -25.53
CA SER A 109 -8.46 14.58 -25.78
C SER A 109 -8.98 15.46 -24.64
N PHE A 110 -10.17 15.15 -24.11
CA PHE A 110 -10.75 15.91 -23.00
C PHE A 110 -9.92 15.71 -21.71
N MET A 111 -9.53 14.47 -21.43
CA MET A 111 -8.65 14.14 -20.30
C MET A 111 -7.34 14.92 -20.35
N LYS A 112 -6.63 14.84 -21.48
CA LYS A 112 -5.32 15.46 -21.65
C LYS A 112 -5.36 16.99 -21.56
N ASN A 113 -6.38 17.61 -22.15
CA ASN A 113 -6.46 19.07 -22.24
C ASN A 113 -7.03 19.72 -20.96
N HIS A 114 -7.90 19.02 -20.22
CA HIS A 114 -8.67 19.65 -19.14
C HIS A 114 -8.47 19.03 -17.76
N LEU A 115 -8.21 17.72 -17.65
CA LEU A 115 -8.27 17.01 -16.36
C LEU A 115 -6.91 16.48 -15.88
N ASP A 116 -5.94 16.28 -16.77
CA ASP A 116 -4.66 15.66 -16.40
C ASP A 116 -3.78 16.53 -15.48
N LYS A 117 -3.99 17.84 -15.44
CA LYS A 117 -3.22 18.75 -14.57
C LYS A 117 -3.77 18.88 -13.15
N LEU A 118 -4.89 18.24 -12.84
CA LEU A 118 -5.48 18.26 -11.50
C LEU A 118 -4.60 17.47 -10.52
N ASP A 119 -4.66 17.82 -9.24
CA ASP A 119 -4.04 16.99 -8.21
C ASP A 119 -4.74 15.61 -8.13
N PRO A 120 -4.06 14.56 -7.63
CA PRO A 120 -4.60 13.19 -7.66
C PRO A 120 -5.98 13.03 -7.02
N ILE A 121 -6.28 13.76 -5.94
CA ILE A 121 -7.57 13.66 -5.25
C ILE A 121 -8.65 14.33 -6.10
N SER A 122 -8.36 15.53 -6.62
CA SER A 122 -9.27 16.24 -7.51
C SER A 122 -9.55 15.48 -8.80
N LYS A 123 -8.55 14.78 -9.38
CA LYS A 123 -8.75 13.88 -10.52
C LYS A 123 -9.83 12.85 -10.23
N VAL A 124 -9.68 12.09 -9.13
CA VAL A 124 -10.66 11.05 -8.75
C VAL A 124 -12.06 11.61 -8.63
N VAL A 125 -12.22 12.68 -7.86
CA VAL A 125 -13.54 13.27 -7.62
C VAL A 125 -14.16 13.77 -8.92
N ILE A 126 -13.44 14.64 -9.66
CA ILE A 126 -14.01 15.33 -10.82
C ILE A 126 -14.26 14.35 -11.96
N ILE A 127 -13.32 13.44 -12.24
CA ILE A 127 -13.48 12.46 -13.33
C ILE A 127 -14.66 11.54 -13.05
N VAL A 128 -14.80 11.01 -11.82
CA VAL A 128 -15.93 10.15 -11.46
C VAL A 128 -17.26 10.91 -11.54
N GLU A 129 -17.32 12.15 -11.04
CA GLU A 129 -18.54 12.96 -11.10
C GLU A 129 -18.96 13.28 -12.54
N LEU A 130 -18.00 13.61 -13.42
CA LEU A 130 -18.27 13.88 -14.83
C LEU A 130 -18.68 12.62 -15.60
N ALA A 131 -17.99 11.49 -15.37
CA ALA A 131 -18.27 10.24 -16.07
C ALA A 131 -19.62 9.64 -15.66
N THR A 132 -19.98 9.73 -14.38
CA THR A 132 -21.18 9.07 -13.83
C THR A 132 -22.39 10.00 -13.70
N GLN A 133 -22.18 11.32 -13.78
CA GLN A 133 -23.18 12.35 -13.46
C GLN A 133 -23.76 12.22 -12.03
N LYS A 134 -23.01 11.55 -11.13
CA LYS A 134 -23.35 11.33 -9.73
C LYS A 134 -22.27 11.94 -8.85
N LYS A 135 -22.65 12.43 -7.67
CA LYS A 135 -21.70 12.99 -6.70
C LYS A 135 -20.77 11.92 -6.15
N PHE A 136 -19.48 12.24 -6.05
CA PHE A 136 -18.53 11.39 -5.36
C PHE A 136 -18.78 11.46 -3.84
N PRO A 137 -18.80 10.34 -3.12
CA PRO A 137 -19.12 10.32 -1.69
C PRO A 137 -17.92 10.80 -0.84
N LYS A 138 -17.74 12.13 -0.78
CA LYS A 138 -16.64 12.80 -0.05
C LYS A 138 -16.69 12.60 1.47
N ASP A 139 -17.85 12.26 2.00
CA ASP A 139 -18.13 11.94 3.39
C ASP A 139 -17.74 10.49 3.76
N ARG A 140 -17.47 9.64 2.76
CA ARG A 140 -17.10 8.24 2.99
C ARG A 140 -15.61 8.04 3.15
N ARG A 141 -15.28 6.89 3.75
CA ARG A 141 -13.93 6.37 4.02
C ARG A 141 -12.98 6.48 2.81
N VAL A 142 -13.48 6.25 1.59
CA VAL A 142 -12.70 6.32 0.34
C VAL A 142 -11.98 7.65 0.15
N TYR A 143 -12.64 8.79 0.40
CA TYR A 143 -12.04 10.10 0.22
C TYR A 143 -10.88 10.34 1.19
N GLY A 144 -11.07 9.95 2.45
CA GLY A 144 -10.01 10.03 3.47
C GLY A 144 -8.80 9.16 3.14
N LEU A 145 -9.02 7.93 2.67
CA LEU A 145 -7.95 7.01 2.29
C LEU A 145 -7.13 7.51 1.10
N ILE A 146 -7.79 8.04 0.05
CA ILE A 146 -7.10 8.60 -1.12
C ILE A 146 -6.29 9.85 -0.73
N LYS A 147 -6.84 10.68 0.16
CA LYS A 147 -6.12 11.84 0.69
C LYS A 147 -4.86 11.43 1.46
N GLU A 148 -4.97 10.43 2.34
CA GLU A 148 -3.81 9.91 3.08
C GLU A 148 -2.80 9.19 2.18
N LEU A 149 -3.24 8.49 1.13
CA LEU A 149 -2.35 7.91 0.12
C LEU A 149 -1.50 8.99 -0.56
N ASN A 150 -2.12 10.07 -1.04
CA ASN A 150 -1.42 11.17 -1.68
C ASN A 150 -0.42 11.85 -0.71
N LYS A 151 -0.85 12.08 0.54
CA LYS A 151 0.02 12.64 1.59
C LYS A 151 1.21 11.72 1.90
N SER A 152 0.96 10.42 2.03
CA SER A 152 1.99 9.42 2.31
C SER A 152 3.01 9.36 1.18
N ARG A 153 2.55 9.31 -0.08
CA ARG A 153 3.42 9.35 -1.26
C ARG A 153 4.30 10.61 -1.27
N ASN A 154 3.73 11.78 -0.99
CA ASN A 154 4.50 13.03 -0.96
C ASN A 154 5.52 13.05 0.19
N SER A 155 5.18 12.47 1.35
CA SER A 155 6.10 12.40 2.49
C SER A 155 7.35 11.55 2.21
N LEU A 156 7.25 10.53 1.35
CA LEU A 156 8.39 9.71 0.92
C LEU A 156 9.43 10.54 0.15
N VAL A 157 8.98 11.50 -0.66
CA VAL A 157 9.86 12.39 -1.43
C VAL A 157 10.54 13.43 -0.54
N HIS A 158 9.90 13.79 0.58
CA HIS A 158 10.37 14.80 1.51
C HIS A 158 11.06 14.24 2.76
N TYR A 159 11.45 12.95 2.74
CA TYR A 159 12.18 12.32 3.85
C TYR A 159 13.58 12.94 3.98
N LYS A 160 13.69 14.07 4.69
CA LYS A 160 14.96 14.66 5.08
C LYS A 160 15.60 13.74 6.11
N SER A 161 16.79 13.23 5.79
CA SER A 161 17.59 12.37 6.67
C SER A 161 17.69 12.97 8.08
N SER A 162 17.18 12.27 9.08
CA SER A 162 17.55 12.54 10.46
C SER A 162 18.97 11.99 10.66
N LYS A 163 19.91 12.83 11.12
CA LYS A 163 21.24 12.36 11.51
C LYS A 163 21.06 11.44 12.72
N LYS A 164 21.20 10.12 12.53
CA LYS A 164 21.29 9.17 13.64
C LYS A 164 22.61 9.43 14.38
N ASN A 165 22.53 9.83 15.65
CA ASN A 165 23.69 9.97 16.53
C ASN A 165 24.08 8.57 17.01
N LEU A 166 25.20 8.07 16.51
CA LEU A 166 25.73 6.73 16.84
C LEU A 166 26.04 6.54 18.33
N ASP A 167 26.04 7.61 19.13
CA ASP A 167 26.42 7.60 20.53
C ASP A 167 25.35 6.99 21.46
N ASN A 168 24.10 6.81 21.00
CA ASN A 168 22.99 6.32 21.83
C ASN A 168 22.16 5.19 21.16
N VAL A 169 22.85 4.13 20.73
CA VAL A 169 22.27 2.95 20.06
C VAL A 169 21.07 2.36 20.83
N ALA A 170 21.11 2.33 22.17
CA ALA A 170 20.04 1.75 22.98
C ALA A 170 18.75 2.60 23.03
N SER A 171 18.85 3.94 22.94
CA SER A 171 17.66 4.81 22.92
C SER A 171 17.05 4.97 21.52
N ASP A 172 17.84 4.71 20.48
CA ASP A 172 17.39 4.80 19.09
C ASP A 172 16.63 3.56 18.62
N LEU A 173 16.86 2.39 19.24
CA LEU A 173 16.07 1.18 18.99
C LEU A 173 14.59 1.37 19.36
N VAL A 174 14.30 2.03 20.50
CA VAL A 174 12.91 2.29 20.95
C VAL A 174 12.20 3.37 20.13
N LYS A 175 12.95 4.26 19.44
CA LYS A 175 12.38 5.30 18.56
C LYS A 175 12.03 4.78 17.15
N ASN A 176 12.69 3.72 16.67
CA ASN A 176 12.40 3.15 15.33
C ASN A 176 11.02 2.44 15.27
N ASP A 177 10.50 1.94 16.39
CA ASP A 177 9.19 1.24 16.43
C ASP A 177 8.04 2.14 15.94
N GLY A 178 8.06 3.43 16.31
CA GLY A 178 7.02 4.38 15.92
C GLY A 178 7.00 4.68 14.43
N GLU A 179 8.18 4.80 13.80
CA GLU A 179 8.30 5.04 12.36
C GLU A 179 7.85 3.81 11.56
N LEU A 180 8.28 2.61 11.97
CA LEU A 180 7.86 1.38 11.30
C LEU A 180 6.34 1.17 11.40
N ILE A 181 5.75 1.36 12.58
CA ILE A 181 4.30 1.23 12.78
C ILE A 181 3.54 2.22 11.89
N ASP A 182 4.03 3.46 11.75
CA ASP A 182 3.44 4.46 10.88
C ASP A 182 3.54 4.06 9.40
N PHE A 183 4.68 3.55 8.94
CA PHE A 183 4.84 3.01 7.59
C PHE A 183 3.93 1.81 7.31
N MET A 184 3.79 0.90 8.27
CA MET A 184 2.90 -0.25 8.17
C MET A 184 1.44 0.21 8.05
N LYS A 185 1.02 1.17 8.87
CA LYS A 185 -0.33 1.75 8.82
C LYS A 185 -0.60 2.44 7.49
N LYS A 186 0.33 3.23 6.99
CA LYS A 186 0.21 3.92 5.69
C LYS A 186 0.13 2.92 4.53
N ALA A 187 0.86 1.81 4.60
CA ALA A 187 0.77 0.74 3.60
C ALA A 187 -0.60 0.04 3.62
N ASP A 188 -1.11 -0.30 4.82
CA ASP A 188 -2.47 -0.84 4.98
C ASP A 188 -3.51 0.14 4.39
N GLN A 189 -3.41 1.43 4.71
CA GLN A 189 -4.32 2.46 4.18
C GLN A 189 -4.22 2.64 2.66
N ALA A 190 -3.02 2.56 2.10
CA ALA A 190 -2.78 2.66 0.65
C ALA A 190 -3.47 1.53 -0.11
N TYR A 191 -3.33 0.29 0.36
CA TYR A 191 -4.00 -0.86 -0.26
C TYR A 191 -5.53 -0.74 -0.13
N GLN A 192 -6.03 -0.33 1.04
CA GLN A 192 -7.46 -0.11 1.26
C GLN A 192 -8.04 1.01 0.39
N ALA A 193 -7.26 2.06 0.07
CA ALA A 193 -7.69 3.13 -0.80
C ALA A 193 -8.12 2.62 -2.18
N LEU A 194 -7.37 1.65 -2.73
CA LEU A 194 -7.67 1.05 -4.02
C LEU A 194 -8.94 0.18 -3.98
N ILE A 195 -9.10 -0.63 -2.93
CA ILE A 195 -10.30 -1.46 -2.73
C ILE A 195 -11.55 -0.58 -2.64
N GLU A 196 -11.49 0.46 -1.80
CA GLU A 196 -12.61 1.37 -1.58
C GLU A 196 -12.92 2.21 -2.83
N LEU A 197 -11.90 2.58 -3.61
CA LEU A 197 -12.11 3.21 -4.91
C LEU A 197 -12.82 2.27 -5.87
N ALA A 198 -12.36 1.02 -6.00
CA ALA A 198 -12.96 0.03 -6.88
C ALA A 198 -14.44 -0.16 -6.55
N ASN A 199 -14.74 -0.42 -5.28
CA ASN A 199 -16.13 -0.51 -4.79
C ASN A 199 -16.93 0.76 -5.07
N THR A 200 -16.34 1.95 -4.89
CA THR A 200 -17.05 3.21 -5.11
C THR A 200 -17.40 3.40 -6.57
N ILE A 201 -16.45 3.15 -7.49
CA ILE A 201 -16.68 3.33 -8.92
C ILE A 201 -17.68 2.30 -9.44
N GLU A 202 -17.57 1.02 -9.08
CA GLU A 202 -18.55 -0.02 -9.48
C GLU A 202 -19.97 0.30 -9.00
N ASN A 203 -20.10 0.87 -7.79
CA ASN A 203 -21.40 1.29 -7.27
C ASN A 203 -21.99 2.49 -8.04
N LEU A 204 -21.14 3.41 -8.52
CA LEU A 204 -21.58 4.59 -9.26
C LEU A 204 -21.77 4.28 -10.76
N ASP A 205 -21.00 3.36 -11.30
CA ASP A 205 -20.94 2.93 -12.69
C ASP A 205 -20.89 1.40 -12.77
N GLN A 206 -22.08 0.79 -12.80
CA GLN A 206 -22.26 -0.67 -12.83
C GLN A 206 -21.76 -1.33 -14.13
N SER A 207 -21.38 -0.54 -15.13
CA SER A 207 -20.78 -1.05 -16.37
C SER A 207 -19.29 -1.34 -16.24
N GLU A 208 -18.65 -0.88 -15.17
CA GLU A 208 -17.23 -1.12 -14.91
C GLU A 208 -17.01 -2.37 -14.07
N ASN A 209 -15.92 -3.06 -14.37
CA ASN A 209 -15.38 -4.11 -13.52
C ASN A 209 -14.00 -3.69 -12.99
N VAL A 210 -14.03 -2.82 -11.98
CA VAL A 210 -12.84 -2.14 -11.49
C VAL A 210 -11.96 -3.09 -10.70
N LYS A 211 -12.56 -3.98 -9.91
CA LYS A 211 -11.80 -5.00 -9.19
C LYS A 211 -11.04 -5.90 -10.15
N PHE A 212 -11.65 -6.33 -11.25
CA PHE A 212 -10.94 -7.08 -12.28
C PHE A 212 -9.78 -6.26 -12.87
N ALA A 213 -10.03 -5.01 -13.26
CA ALA A 213 -9.02 -4.11 -13.83
C ALA A 213 -7.87 -3.79 -12.85
N LEU A 214 -8.11 -3.90 -11.55
CA LEU A 214 -7.10 -3.72 -10.50
C LEU A 214 -6.57 -5.06 -9.93
N GLY A 215 -6.95 -6.21 -10.50
CA GLY A 215 -6.53 -7.52 -10.02
C GLY A 215 -6.97 -7.83 -8.58
N MET A 216 -8.08 -7.23 -8.15
CA MET A 216 -8.66 -7.33 -6.80
C MET A 216 -9.84 -8.31 -6.70
N ASP A 217 -10.26 -8.90 -7.81
CA ASP A 217 -11.19 -10.03 -7.79
C ASP A 217 -10.51 -11.25 -7.16
N ILE A 218 -11.16 -11.78 -6.13
CA ILE A 218 -10.83 -13.03 -5.43
C ILE A 218 -11.94 -14.02 -5.74
#